data_AF-A0A3C0GGC4-F1
#
_entry.id   AF-A0A3C0GGC4-F1
#
_cell.length_a   1.000
_cell.length_b   1.000
_cell.length_c   1.000
_cell.angle_alpha   90.00
_cell.angle_beta   90.00
_cell.angle_gamma   90.00
#
_symmetry.space_group_name_H-M   'P 1'
#
loop_
_entity.id
_entity.type
_entity.pdbx_description
1 polymer ?
#
loop_
_entity_poly.entity_id
_entity_poly.type
_entity_poly.pdbx_seq_one_letter_code
_entity_poly.pdbx_strand_id
1 'polypeptide(L)' 'MGLPNLLNDVPRYDAVLPSNGEKVKFRPFLVKEQKVLMMAAETRDSKAMVKSMTDCVSGCVEG' A
#
# COMPACT_ATOMS: atom_id res chain seq x y z
N MET A 1 0.37 21.23 18.96
CA MET A 1 0.87 19.86 19.17
C MET A 1 0.72 19.12 17.85
N GLY A 2 1.83 18.94 17.12
CA GLY A 2 1.82 18.34 15.79
C GLY A 2 1.48 16.85 15.87
N LEU A 3 0.66 16.37 14.93
CA LEU A 3 0.26 14.97 14.86
C LEU A 3 1.51 14.08 14.90
N PRO A 4 1.57 13.07 15.79
CA PRO A 4 2.66 12.12 15.77
C PRO A 4 2.69 11.50 14.38
N ASN A 5 3.86 11.58 13.76
CA ASN A 5 4.09 11.15 12.39
C ASN A 5 3.76 9.66 12.26
N LEU A 6 2.53 9.34 11.85
CA LEU A 6 2.00 7.98 11.59
C LEU A 6 2.79 7.19 10.53
N LEU A 7 3.86 7.76 9.98
CA LEU A 7 4.77 7.12 9.04
C LEU A 7 5.67 6.07 9.72
N ASN A 8 6.01 6.25 11.00
CA ASN A 8 6.89 5.32 11.73
C ASN A 8 6.15 4.19 12.46
N ASP A 9 4.82 4.25 12.56
CA ASP A 9 4.02 3.30 13.35
C ASP A 9 3.44 2.14 12.52
N VAL A 10 3.77 2.05 11.23
CA VAL A 10 3.20 0.99 10.40
C VAL A 10 3.97 -0.32 10.62
N PRO A 11 3.35 -1.35 11.22
CA PRO A 11 4.03 -2.61 11.47
C PRO A 11 4.36 -3.29 10.15
N ARG A 12 5.63 -3.64 9.95
CA ARG A 12 6.06 -4.52 8.85
C ARG A 12 6.05 -5.96 9.36
N TYR A 13 5.50 -6.86 8.55
CA TYR A 13 5.46 -8.28 8.85
C TYR A 13 6.33 -9.05 7.87
N ASP A 14 6.99 -10.11 8.38
CA ASP A 14 7.69 -11.07 7.55
C ASP A 14 6.69 -12.12 7.03
N ALA A 15 6.66 -12.35 5.73
CA ALA A 15 5.92 -13.42 5.08
C ALA A 15 6.89 -14.28 4.26
N VAL A 16 6.57 -15.57 4.12
CA VAL A 16 7.28 -16.46 3.20
C VAL A 16 6.48 -16.54 1.91
N LEU A 17 7.07 -16.15 0.79
CA LEU A 17 6.41 -16.22 -0.50
C LEU A 17 6.32 -17.70 -0.94
N PRO A 18 5.11 -18.27 -1.15
CA PRO A 18 4.97 -19.70 -1.46
C PRO A 18 5.51 -20.07 -2.85
N SER A 19 5.71 -19.09 -3.74
CA SER A 19 6.21 -19.33 -5.09
C SER A 19 7.69 -19.67 -5.15
N ASN A 20 8.52 -19.10 -4.27
CA ASN A 20 9.98 -19.25 -4.31
C ASN A 20 10.64 -19.46 -2.93
N GLY A 21 9.87 -19.42 -1.84
CA GLY A 21 10.37 -19.63 -0.48
C GLY A 21 11.12 -18.44 0.13
N GLU A 22 11.14 -17.28 -0.52
CA GLU A 22 11.83 -16.10 0.00
C GLU A 22 11.06 -15.46 1.15
N LYS A 23 11.82 -14.96 2.15
CA LYS A 23 11.28 -14.17 3.26
C LYS A 23 11.18 -12.72 2.81
N VAL A 24 9.95 -12.26 2.62
CA VAL A 24 9.63 -10.89 2.21
C VAL A 24 9.06 -10.11 3.38
N LYS A 25 9.41 -8.83 3.48
CA LYS A 25 8.75 -7.91 4.39
C LYS A 25 7.65 -7.18 3.64
N PHE A 26 6.45 -7.19 4.21
CA PHE A 26 5.33 -6.45 3.67
C PHE A 26 4.71 -5.56 4.74
N ARG A 27 4.16 -4.45 4.28
CA ARG A 27 3.40 -3.50 5.07
C ARG A 27 1.91 -3.75 4.82
N PRO A 28 1.07 -3.81 5.87
CA PRO A 28 -0.37 -3.96 5.70
C PRO A 28 -0.98 -2.70 5.09
N PHE A 29 -2.07 -2.92 4.37
CA PHE A 29 -2.84 -1.86 3.73
C PHE A 29 -3.44 -0.89 4.76
N LEU A 30 -3.24 0.42 4.55
CA LEU A 30 -3.78 1.46 5.44
C LEU A 30 -5.05 2.12 4.87
N VAL A 31 -5.84 2.69 5.77
CA VAL A 31 -7.03 3.52 5.46
C VAL A 31 -6.68 4.69 4.51
N LYS A 32 -5.43 5.18 4.56
CA LYS A 32 -4.94 6.21 3.63
C LYS A 32 -4.95 5.73 2.17
N GLU A 33 -4.51 4.51 1.91
CA GLU A 33 -4.47 3.91 0.57
C GLU A 33 -5.90 3.59 0.09
N GLN A 34 -6.78 3.16 1.00
CA GLN A 34 -8.21 3.00 0.72
C GLN A 34 -8.85 4.29 0.20
N LYS A 35 -8.56 5.41 0.83
CA LYS A 35 -9.07 6.73 0.40
C LYS A 35 -8.60 7.09 -1.00
N VAL A 36 -7.32 6.85 -1.31
CA VAL A 36 -6.74 7.14 -2.63
C VAL A 36 -7.41 6.29 -3.71
N LEU A 37 -7.62 5.00 -3.45
CA LEU A 37 -8.34 4.11 -4.36
C LEU A 37 -9.80 4.54 -4.57
N MET A 38 -10.50 4.98 -3.52
CA MET A 38 -11.87 5.49 -3.67
C MET A 38 -11.93 6.76 -4.53
N MET A 39 -11.03 7.73 -4.32
CA MET A 39 -10.97 8.94 -5.14
C MET A 39 -10.64 8.61 -6.60
N ALA A 40 -9.74 7.66 -6.83
CA ALA A 40 -9.41 7.20 -8.18
C ALA A 40 -10.61 6.50 -8.85
N ALA A 41 -11.39 5.72 -8.11
CA ALA A 41 -12.62 5.10 -8.59
C ALA A 41 -13.71 6.12 -8.93
N GLU A 42 -13.85 7.18 -8.14
CA GLU A 42 -14.80 8.28 -8.42
C GLU A 42 -14.42 9.08 -9.69
N THR A 43 -13.14 9.12 -10.04
CA THR A 43 -12.64 9.87 -11.20
C THR A 43 -13.06 9.25 -12.55
N ARG A 44 -13.51 7.98 -12.57
CA ARG A 44 -13.90 7.20 -13.79
C ARG A 44 -12.84 7.12 -14.89
N ASP A 45 -11.59 7.49 -14.59
CA ASP A 45 -10.47 7.39 -15.52
C ASP A 45 -9.70 6.08 -15.25
N SER A 46 -9.72 5.19 -16.23
CA SER A 46 -9.10 3.87 -16.12
C SER A 46 -7.58 3.95 -15.90
N LYS A 47 -6.90 4.98 -16.43
CA LYS A 47 -5.46 5.15 -16.24
C LYS A 47 -5.15 5.62 -14.82
N ALA A 48 -5.96 6.54 -14.28
CA ALA A 48 -5.84 6.99 -12.90
C ALA A 48 -6.06 5.83 -11.92
N MET A 49 -7.09 4.99 -12.17
CA MET A 49 -7.37 3.81 -11.35
C MET A 49 -6.22 2.80 -11.35
N VAL A 50 -5.69 2.45 -12.52
CA VAL A 50 -4.55 1.51 -12.63
C VAL A 50 -3.31 2.09 -11.96
N LYS A 51 -3.03 3.38 -12.15
CA LYS A 51 -1.90 4.05 -11.51
C LYS A 51 -2.02 4.01 -9.98
N SER A 52 -3.17 4.38 -9.43
CA SER A 52 -3.42 4.33 -7.99
C SER A 52 -3.30 2.92 -7.42
N MET A 53 -3.71 1.89 -8.17
CA MET A 53 -3.52 0.50 -7.75
C MET A 53 -2.04 0.11 -7.70
N THR A 54 -1.26 0.47 -8.71
CA THR A 54 0.19 0.22 -8.73
C THR A 54 0.92 0.97 -7.62
N ASP A 55 0.53 2.23 -7.35
CA ASP A 55 1.09 3.03 -6.25
C ASP A 55 0.78 2.39 -4.88
N CYS A 56 -0.43 1.86 -4.69
CA CYS A 56 -0.79 1.14 -3.46
C CYS A 56 0.05 -0.13 -3.27
N VAL A 57 0.21 -0.93 -4.32
CA VAL A 57 1.01 -2.16 -4.26
C VAL A 57 2.47 -1.82 -3.95
N SER A 58 3.05 -0.85 -4.64
CA SER A 58 4.43 -0.38 -4.42
C SER A 58 4.65 0.18 -3.01
N GLY A 59 3.59 0.69 -2.35
CA GLY A 59 3.65 1.14 -0.96
C GLY A 59 3.52 0.02 0.08
N CYS A 60 3.00 -1.15 -0.31
CA CYS A 60 2.80 -2.31 0.56
C CYS A 60 3.95 -3.32 0.50
N VAL A 61 4.67 -3.39 -0.62
CA VAL A 61 5.80 -4.31 -0.82
C VAL A 61 7.08 -3.55 -1.12
N GLU A 62 8.19 -3.98 -0.52
CA GLU A 62 9.52 -3.49 -0.83
C GLU A 62 10.07 -4.38 -1.96
N GLY A 63 10.18 -3.82 -3.17
CA GLY A 63 10.75 -4.47 -4.36
C GLY A 63 12.21 -4.13 -4.56
#